data_AF-A0A7W8YWQ5-F1
#
_entry.id   AF-A0A7W8YWQ5-F1
#
_cell.length_a   1.000
_cell.length_b   1.000
_cell.length_c   1.000
_cell.angle_alpha   90.00
_cell.angle_beta   90.00
_cell.angle_gamma   90.00
#
_symmetry.space_group_name_H-M   'P 1'
#
loop_
_entity.id
_entity.type
_entity.pdbx_description
1 polymer ?
#
loop_
_entity_poly.entity_id
_entity_poly.type
_entity_poly.pdbx_seq_one_letter_code
_entity_poly.pdbx_strand_id
1 'polypeptide(L)'
;MKKLIINISFVLVAATSLVSCKKAIEDKFYNPEKARDASLSGLFTAMLNNDRVAAKYWNVRTFLCQMPGVYAQTSYFPNANSVYQQSDGYSQNYWDDFYATGGNGSGSMAQYRSMETKFKTLSDTEKAAQATIMQAAKVVLIEQAAKMVDLWGDIPYSEAGSLETSSTIVNAKFDEQKALYTSFIADLATAGAYFKANPTNKDFAKADILLKGDVNLWARYANSLRLRLLMRISKVDEGTARTAVLDMLNNSAAFPLIDGGNNPSYNPGVSDVLLQPLTNSTSDLSAAFMEGSWYATDYMLNTVMLPANDPRIPVIYDKYGRTVNGKFVPNAGYKAMPVTMTGSDQETKFADYSVLDSATFLYNQKLPGIVITASEVNLLKAEAYERWGSSASAQTAYGNALRQSVTFYHYLNSLNQGGGYVNVPVPAAADIDAWVNTSSASYTGTSANKLANIYTQKWVHLGVLQSTEAWSEYRRTGFPVLTFPSDGKLSGFDTPPTRLIYPGKEKILNAANYQAVQAKDTRKTKIFWQP
;
A
#
# COMPACT_ATOMS: atom_id res chain seq x y z
N MET A 1 19.01 70.75 47.25
CA MET A 1 18.02 70.46 46.18
C MET A 1 18.53 69.49 45.11
N LYS A 2 19.72 69.68 44.50
CA LYS A 2 20.24 68.75 43.45
C LYS A 2 20.39 67.27 43.88
N LYS A 3 20.88 66.99 45.10
CA LYS A 3 21.01 65.61 45.61
C LYS A 3 19.66 64.91 45.90
N LEU A 4 18.63 65.67 46.24
CA LEU A 4 17.30 65.14 46.52
C LEU A 4 16.59 64.73 45.21
N ILE A 5 16.76 65.53 44.16
CA ILE A 5 16.22 65.23 42.82
C ILE A 5 16.89 63.97 42.24
N ILE A 6 18.22 63.83 42.38
CA ILE A 6 18.94 62.64 41.90
C ILE A 6 18.46 61.37 42.61
N ASN A 7 18.29 61.42 43.94
CA ASN A 7 17.84 60.25 44.71
C ASN A 7 16.37 59.90 44.42
N ILE A 8 15.49 60.91 44.24
CA ILE A 8 14.10 60.67 43.84
C ILE A 8 14.02 60.09 42.43
N SER A 9 14.87 60.55 41.50
CA SER A 9 14.94 59.99 40.14
C SER A 9 15.44 58.54 40.14
N PHE A 10 16.42 58.18 40.98
CA PHE A 10 16.88 56.79 41.11
C PHE A 10 15.80 55.88 41.74
N VAL A 11 15.04 56.37 42.70
CA VAL A 11 13.92 55.62 43.31
C VAL A 11 12.75 55.47 42.32
N LEU A 12 12.46 56.49 41.50
CA LEU A 12 11.42 56.39 40.46
C LEU A 12 11.80 55.40 39.34
N VAL A 13 13.08 55.37 38.95
CA VAL A 13 13.61 54.43 37.93
C VAL A 13 13.71 53.00 38.49
N ALA A 14 13.99 52.84 39.79
CA ALA A 14 13.94 51.54 40.46
C ALA A 14 12.48 51.04 40.66
N ALA A 15 11.52 51.94 40.86
CA ALA A 15 10.11 51.60 41.01
C ALA A 15 9.43 51.21 39.69
N THR A 16 9.86 51.78 38.55
CA THR A 16 9.33 51.43 37.22
C THR A 16 9.94 50.15 36.63
N SER A 17 11.09 49.69 37.14
CA SER A 17 11.74 48.44 36.70
C SER A 17 11.22 47.18 37.40
N LEU A 18 10.31 47.31 38.37
CA LEU A 18 9.69 46.19 39.09
C LEU A 18 8.28 45.81 38.58
N VAL A 19 7.76 46.48 37.55
CA VAL A 19 6.56 46.00 36.83
C VAL A 19 7.00 44.91 35.86
N SER A 20 7.25 43.72 36.40
CA SER A 20 7.39 42.50 35.63
C SER A 20 6.11 42.28 34.80
N CYS A 21 6.18 42.47 33.49
CA CYS A 21 5.22 41.95 32.52
C CYS A 21 5.27 40.41 32.53
N LYS A 22 4.81 39.75 33.60
CA LYS A 22 4.66 38.29 33.65
C LYS A 22 3.22 37.93 34.01
N LYS A 23 2.41 37.82 32.95
CA LYS A 23 1.27 36.90 32.79
C LYS A 23 0.60 37.08 31.42
N ALA A 24 0.51 38.31 30.92
CA ALA A 24 -0.18 38.60 29.66
C ALA A 24 0.61 38.26 28.37
N ILE A 25 1.89 37.92 28.46
CA ILE A 25 2.69 37.51 27.29
C ILE A 25 2.39 36.04 26.94
N GLU A 26 2.22 35.15 27.92
CA GLU A 26 1.87 33.74 27.65
C GLU A 26 0.45 33.60 27.06
N ASP A 27 -0.49 34.49 27.44
CA ASP A 27 -1.84 34.52 26.87
C ASP A 27 -1.89 35.18 25.47
N LYS A 28 -0.88 35.98 25.11
CA LYS A 28 -0.81 36.71 23.82
C LYS A 28 0.12 36.07 22.81
N PHE A 29 1.07 35.25 23.25
CA PHE A 29 1.97 34.50 22.40
C PHE A 29 1.62 33.02 22.53
N TYR A 30 0.94 32.52 21.50
CA TYR A 30 0.59 31.11 21.35
C TYR A 30 1.85 30.27 21.55
N ASN A 31 1.86 29.40 22.58
CA ASN A 31 2.93 28.43 22.75
C ASN A 31 2.82 27.40 21.61
N PRO A 32 3.74 27.37 20.63
CA PRO A 32 3.65 26.46 19.50
C PRO A 32 3.77 24.98 19.90
N GLU A 33 4.35 24.70 21.08
CA GLU A 33 4.54 23.35 21.63
C GLU A 33 3.37 22.86 22.48
N LYS A 34 2.48 23.74 22.91
CA LYS A 34 1.15 23.34 23.38
C LYS A 34 0.32 23.05 22.13
N ALA A 35 0.55 21.88 21.53
CA ALA A 35 -0.20 21.37 20.41
C ALA A 35 -1.70 21.68 20.60
N ARG A 36 -2.35 22.16 19.54
CA ARG A 36 -3.82 22.18 19.48
C ARG A 36 -4.29 20.79 19.88
N ASP A 37 -5.10 20.69 20.94
CA ASP A 37 -5.72 19.43 21.37
C ASP A 37 -6.39 18.77 20.17
N ALA A 38 -5.71 17.79 19.55
CA ALA A 38 -6.10 17.25 18.27
C ALA A 38 -7.36 16.41 18.45
N SER A 39 -8.39 16.68 17.64
CA SER A 39 -9.61 15.87 17.67
C SER A 39 -9.35 14.48 17.07
N LEU A 40 -10.13 13.48 17.50
CA LEU A 40 -10.08 12.14 16.92
C LEU A 40 -10.33 12.16 15.41
N SER A 41 -11.26 13.00 14.95
CA SER A 41 -11.50 13.25 13.52
C SER A 41 -10.25 13.76 12.80
N GLY A 42 -9.52 14.71 13.40
CA GLY A 42 -8.29 15.25 12.82
C GLY A 42 -7.17 14.22 12.76
N LEU A 43 -6.95 13.48 13.85
CA LEU A 43 -5.96 12.39 13.91
C LEU A 43 -6.29 11.27 12.90
N PHE A 44 -7.55 10.88 12.78
CA PHE A 44 -7.98 9.89 11.80
C PHE A 44 -7.78 10.38 10.36
N THR A 45 -8.11 11.64 10.06
CA THR A 45 -7.85 12.23 8.73
C THR A 45 -6.35 12.24 8.44
N ALA A 46 -5.52 12.56 9.44
CA ALA A 46 -4.07 12.52 9.31
C ALA A 46 -3.54 11.09 9.04
N MET A 47 -4.08 10.06 9.70
CA MET A 47 -3.74 8.66 9.40
C MET A 47 -3.98 8.29 7.94
N LEU A 48 -5.11 8.74 7.38
CA LEU A 48 -5.50 8.47 5.99
C LEU A 48 -4.66 9.25 4.98
N ASN A 49 -4.16 10.44 5.33
CA ASN A 49 -3.28 11.24 4.48
C ASN A 49 -1.85 10.68 4.49
N ASN A 50 -1.66 9.54 3.83
CA ASN A 50 -0.44 8.75 3.90
C ASN A 50 0.21 8.58 2.52
N ASP A 51 1.41 9.13 2.30
CA ASP A 51 2.07 9.00 1.01
C ASP A 51 2.58 7.58 0.73
N ARG A 52 2.65 6.69 1.74
CA ARG A 52 2.92 5.25 1.56
C ARG A 52 1.71 4.47 1.03
N VAL A 53 0.53 5.09 0.98
CA VAL A 53 -0.65 4.58 0.28
C VAL A 53 -0.85 5.31 -1.03
N ALA A 54 -0.69 6.64 -1.04
CA ALA A 54 -0.84 7.45 -2.25
C ALA A 54 0.23 7.11 -3.30
N ALA A 55 -0.11 7.34 -4.58
CA ALA A 55 0.82 7.23 -5.68
C ALA A 55 1.74 8.46 -5.71
N LYS A 56 2.72 8.49 -4.80
CA LYS A 56 3.66 9.61 -4.60
C LYS A 56 5.10 9.17 -4.84
N TYR A 57 5.96 10.15 -5.17
CA TYR A 57 7.36 9.91 -5.52
C TYR A 57 8.06 9.00 -4.51
N TRP A 58 8.05 9.36 -3.23
CA TRP A 58 8.81 8.61 -2.22
C TRP A 58 8.31 7.18 -2.05
N ASN A 59 7.02 6.93 -2.22
CA ASN A 59 6.51 5.56 -2.17
C ASN A 59 6.90 4.75 -3.41
N VAL A 60 6.64 5.30 -4.60
CA VAL A 60 6.88 4.61 -5.87
C VAL A 60 8.38 4.45 -6.12
N ARG A 61 9.12 5.56 -6.18
CA ARG A 61 10.53 5.59 -6.57
C ARG A 61 11.46 4.93 -5.57
N THR A 62 11.26 5.17 -4.28
CA THR A 62 12.26 4.78 -3.27
C THR A 62 11.94 3.47 -2.58
N PHE A 63 10.68 3.05 -2.61
CA PHE A 63 10.25 1.79 -2.03
C PHE A 63 9.76 0.81 -3.09
N LEU A 64 8.57 1.04 -3.67
CA LEU A 64 7.90 0.06 -4.54
C LEU A 64 8.80 -0.41 -5.68
N CYS A 65 9.33 0.49 -6.51
CA CYS A 65 10.11 0.13 -7.70
C CYS A 65 11.53 -0.37 -7.38
N GLN A 66 12.07 -0.10 -6.19
CA GLN A 66 13.47 -0.42 -5.83
C GLN A 66 13.59 -1.73 -5.06
N MET A 67 12.55 -2.13 -4.33
CA MET A 67 12.59 -3.33 -3.49
C MET A 67 11.49 -4.31 -3.92
N PRO A 68 10.25 -4.27 -3.41
CA PRO A 68 9.28 -5.31 -3.71
C PRO A 68 8.97 -5.42 -5.21
N GLY A 69 9.06 -4.33 -5.98
CA GLY A 69 8.87 -4.32 -7.43
C GLY A 69 9.96 -5.06 -8.20
N VAL A 70 11.21 -4.97 -7.74
CA VAL A 70 12.32 -5.78 -8.25
C VAL A 70 12.14 -7.24 -7.83
N TYR A 71 11.82 -7.47 -6.55
CA TYR A 71 11.74 -8.81 -5.98
C TYR A 71 10.54 -9.63 -6.47
N ALA A 72 9.50 -8.94 -6.97
CA ALA A 72 8.34 -9.53 -7.63
C ALA A 72 8.36 -9.35 -9.16
N GLN A 73 9.36 -8.67 -9.73
CA GLN A 73 9.42 -8.28 -11.14
C GLN A 73 8.17 -7.56 -11.67
N THR A 74 7.48 -6.80 -10.80
CA THR A 74 6.41 -5.87 -11.17
C THR A 74 6.95 -4.48 -11.53
N SER A 75 8.27 -4.28 -11.45
CA SER A 75 8.98 -3.10 -11.94
C SER A 75 10.19 -3.53 -12.76
N TYR A 76 10.57 -2.72 -13.75
CA TYR A 76 11.85 -2.90 -14.42
C TYR A 76 12.99 -2.68 -13.41
N PHE A 77 14.09 -3.42 -13.62
CA PHE A 77 15.34 -3.21 -12.92
C PHE A 77 16.53 -3.36 -13.87
N PRO A 78 17.59 -2.55 -13.70
CA PRO A 78 18.82 -2.74 -14.43
C PRO A 78 19.53 -4.01 -13.95
N ASN A 79 20.23 -4.70 -14.85
CA ASN A 79 21.08 -5.83 -14.52
C ASN A 79 22.41 -5.34 -13.90
N ALA A 80 22.30 -4.77 -12.70
CA ALA A 80 23.40 -4.30 -11.88
C ALA A 80 23.81 -5.35 -10.83
N ASN A 81 25.03 -5.26 -10.29
CA ASN A 81 25.51 -6.20 -9.27
C ASN A 81 24.75 -6.10 -7.94
N SER A 82 24.20 -4.93 -7.60
CA SER A 82 23.50 -4.63 -6.35
C SER A 82 21.97 -4.72 -6.46
N VAL A 83 21.42 -5.21 -7.58
CA VAL A 83 19.98 -5.13 -7.87
C VAL A 83 19.08 -5.79 -6.82
N TYR A 84 19.56 -6.84 -6.13
CA TYR A 84 18.80 -7.49 -5.06
C TYR A 84 19.16 -6.99 -3.66
N GLN A 85 20.08 -6.03 -3.53
CA GLN A 85 20.40 -5.38 -2.28
C GLN A 85 19.27 -4.43 -1.89
N GLN A 86 18.81 -4.50 -0.64
CA GLN A 86 17.86 -3.53 -0.13
C GLN A 86 18.53 -2.17 0.04
N SER A 87 17.78 -1.09 -0.13
CA SER A 87 18.26 0.23 0.26
C SER A 87 18.02 0.44 1.75
N ASP A 88 19.09 0.46 2.54
CA ASP A 88 18.99 0.61 4.00
C ASP A 88 18.32 1.95 4.39
N GLY A 89 18.66 3.04 3.69
CA GLY A 89 18.06 4.35 3.94
C GLY A 89 16.58 4.40 3.59
N TYR A 90 16.16 3.84 2.45
CA TYR A 90 14.75 3.85 2.07
C TYR A 90 13.91 2.87 2.88
N SER A 91 14.49 1.73 3.27
CA SER A 91 13.89 0.79 4.21
C SER A 91 13.71 1.42 5.60
N GLN A 92 14.71 2.17 6.08
CA GLN A 92 14.62 2.93 7.33
C GLN A 92 13.50 3.97 7.26
N ASN A 93 13.42 4.74 6.18
CA ASN A 93 12.38 5.76 6.04
C ASN A 93 10.98 5.15 6.03
N TYR A 94 10.76 4.04 5.30
CA TYR A 94 9.45 3.37 5.30
C TYR A 94 9.07 2.85 6.69
N TRP A 95 10.05 2.33 7.45
CA TRP A 95 9.83 1.90 8.83
C TRP A 95 9.47 3.08 9.74
N ASP A 96 10.23 4.16 9.67
CA ASP A 96 10.00 5.38 10.45
C ASP A 96 8.62 5.99 10.13
N ASP A 97 8.23 5.99 8.85
CA ASP A 97 6.95 6.49 8.33
C ASP A 97 5.71 5.75 8.90
N PHE A 98 5.87 4.52 9.38
CA PHE A 98 4.82 3.78 10.10
C PHE A 98 4.73 4.21 11.57
N TYR A 99 5.87 4.45 12.23
CA TYR A 99 5.97 4.69 13.67
C TYR A 99 5.91 6.16 14.08
N ALA A 100 6.27 7.11 13.22
CA ALA A 100 6.40 8.52 13.54
C ALA A 100 5.65 9.41 12.55
N THR A 101 5.12 10.54 13.03
CA THR A 101 4.30 11.49 12.26
C THR A 101 5.12 12.47 11.41
N GLY A 102 6.41 12.19 11.21
CA GLY A 102 7.31 12.96 10.36
C GLY A 102 7.88 12.10 9.24
N GLY A 103 8.04 12.67 8.05
CA GLY A 103 8.53 11.94 6.87
C GLY A 103 7.50 11.90 5.75
N ASN A 104 7.50 10.79 5.00
CA ASN A 104 6.59 10.55 3.86
C ASN A 104 5.45 9.57 4.24
N GLY A 105 5.34 9.17 5.50
CA GLY A 105 4.19 8.45 6.02
C GLY A 105 3.28 9.34 6.86
N SER A 106 2.14 8.79 7.26
CA SER A 106 1.25 9.45 8.22
C SER A 106 1.63 9.18 9.68
N GLY A 107 2.55 8.23 9.95
CA GLY A 107 2.84 7.76 11.30
C GLY A 107 1.67 7.01 11.90
N SER A 108 1.06 6.08 11.14
CA SER A 108 -0.20 5.43 11.52
C SER A 108 -0.21 4.82 12.92
N MET A 109 0.93 4.27 13.37
CA MET A 109 1.08 3.75 14.73
C MET A 109 1.01 4.86 15.78
N ALA A 110 1.78 5.93 15.61
CA ALA A 110 1.77 7.09 16.52
C ALA A 110 0.39 7.75 16.57
N GLN A 111 -0.21 8.04 15.41
CA GLN A 111 -1.53 8.64 15.32
C GLN A 111 -2.59 7.79 16.05
N TYR A 112 -2.59 6.48 15.83
CA TYR A 112 -3.53 5.59 16.51
C TYR A 112 -3.33 5.57 18.02
N ARG A 113 -2.09 5.63 18.51
CA ARG A 113 -1.80 5.75 19.95
C ARG A 113 -2.28 7.07 20.53
N SER A 114 -2.07 8.19 19.85
CA SER A 114 -2.62 9.48 20.26
C SER A 114 -4.16 9.44 20.28
N MET A 115 -4.79 8.75 19.32
CA MET A 115 -6.24 8.53 19.31
C MET A 115 -6.71 7.70 20.50
N GLU A 116 -6.04 6.60 20.85
CA GLU A 116 -6.39 5.80 22.02
C GLU A 116 -6.28 6.61 23.32
N THR A 117 -5.21 7.39 23.49
CA THR A 117 -5.02 8.27 24.64
C THR A 117 -6.16 9.28 24.74
N LYS A 118 -6.48 9.97 23.63
CA LYS A 118 -7.56 10.94 23.58
C LYS A 118 -8.92 10.31 23.84
N PHE A 119 -9.20 9.14 23.25
CA PHE A 119 -10.46 8.43 23.41
C PHE A 119 -10.72 8.04 24.87
N LYS A 120 -9.67 7.69 25.64
CA LYS A 120 -9.78 7.36 27.07
C LYS A 120 -10.23 8.54 27.93
N THR A 121 -9.90 9.79 27.54
CA THR A 121 -10.27 11.00 28.29
C THR A 121 -11.71 11.45 28.04
N LEU A 122 -12.39 10.91 27.02
CA LEU A 122 -13.75 11.27 26.66
C LEU A 122 -14.78 10.69 27.66
N SER A 123 -15.90 11.39 27.83
CA SER A 123 -17.08 10.86 28.52
C SER A 123 -17.69 9.68 27.74
N ASP A 124 -18.53 8.87 28.39
CA ASP A 124 -19.14 7.70 27.73
C ASP A 124 -20.01 8.08 26.52
N THR A 125 -20.71 9.21 26.59
CA THR A 125 -21.48 9.76 25.49
C THR A 125 -20.59 10.14 24.30
N GLU A 126 -19.46 10.78 24.55
CA GLU A 126 -18.50 11.17 23.50
C GLU A 126 -17.78 9.94 22.93
N LYS A 127 -17.45 8.94 23.76
CA LYS A 127 -16.89 7.67 23.30
C LYS A 127 -17.85 6.96 22.35
N ALA A 128 -19.14 6.91 22.66
CA ALA A 128 -20.13 6.33 21.77
C ALA A 128 -20.20 7.05 20.41
N ALA A 129 -20.13 8.38 20.40
CA ALA A 129 -20.11 9.18 19.17
C ALA A 129 -18.83 8.98 18.32
N GLN A 130 -17.70 8.69 18.96
CA GLN A 130 -16.40 8.57 18.30
C GLN A 130 -15.98 7.11 18.02
N ALA A 131 -16.78 6.12 18.45
CA ALA A 131 -16.47 4.71 18.32
C ALA A 131 -16.27 4.27 16.86
N THR A 132 -17.06 4.78 15.91
CA THR A 132 -16.92 4.47 14.48
C THR A 132 -15.57 4.94 13.92
N ILE A 133 -15.08 6.11 14.35
CA ILE A 133 -13.77 6.63 13.96
C ILE A 133 -12.66 5.71 14.51
N MET A 134 -12.76 5.26 15.76
CA MET A 134 -11.78 4.34 16.35
C MET A 134 -11.73 2.99 15.62
N GLN A 135 -12.90 2.46 15.21
CA GLN A 135 -12.96 1.22 14.44
C GLN A 135 -12.33 1.39 13.05
N ALA A 136 -12.62 2.50 12.36
CA ALA A 136 -12.04 2.78 11.06
C ALA A 136 -10.52 2.98 11.13
N ALA A 137 -10.05 3.72 12.13
CA ALA A 137 -8.63 3.90 12.40
C ALA A 137 -7.91 2.57 12.68
N LYS A 138 -8.57 1.66 13.39
CA LYS A 138 -8.02 0.32 13.66
C LYS A 138 -7.88 -0.51 12.38
N VAL A 139 -8.87 -0.47 11.48
CA VAL A 139 -8.79 -1.15 10.18
C VAL A 139 -7.62 -0.61 9.34
N VAL A 140 -7.43 0.72 9.32
CA VAL A 140 -6.30 1.35 8.62
C VAL A 140 -4.96 0.96 9.24
N LEU A 141 -4.86 0.94 10.58
CA LEU A 141 -3.65 0.51 11.27
C LEU A 141 -3.32 -0.95 10.95
N ILE A 142 -4.31 -1.85 10.98
CA ILE A 142 -4.12 -3.27 10.66
C ILE A 142 -3.63 -3.46 9.23
N GLU A 143 -4.16 -2.70 8.26
CA GLU A 143 -3.71 -2.81 6.87
C GLU A 143 -2.23 -2.43 6.72
N GLN A 144 -1.79 -1.35 7.36
CA GLN A 144 -0.40 -0.93 7.34
C GLN A 144 0.50 -1.88 8.15
N ALA A 145 0.06 -2.32 9.33
CA ALA A 145 0.80 -3.24 10.18
C ALA A 145 0.98 -4.62 9.55
N ALA A 146 -0.03 -5.13 8.82
CA ALA A 146 0.08 -6.37 8.07
C ALA A 146 1.17 -6.26 6.98
N LYS A 147 1.28 -5.13 6.28
CA LYS A 147 2.39 -4.88 5.34
C LYS A 147 3.75 -4.85 6.05
N MET A 148 3.83 -4.21 7.21
CA MET A 148 5.05 -4.20 8.02
C MET A 148 5.48 -5.63 8.40
N VAL A 149 4.54 -6.48 8.84
CA VAL A 149 4.81 -7.89 9.13
C VAL A 149 5.23 -8.66 7.86
N ASP A 150 4.56 -8.43 6.74
CA ASP A 150 4.90 -9.10 5.47
C ASP A 150 6.29 -8.75 4.94
N LEU A 151 6.78 -7.56 5.27
CA LEU A 151 8.08 -7.05 4.84
C LEU A 151 9.20 -7.47 5.81
N TRP A 152 9.01 -7.32 7.13
CA TRP A 152 10.07 -7.49 8.12
C TRP A 152 9.85 -8.64 9.11
N GLY A 153 8.63 -9.14 9.29
CA GLY A 153 8.30 -10.20 10.23
C GLY A 153 7.84 -9.68 11.59
N ASP A 154 8.50 -10.05 12.67
CA ASP A 154 8.15 -9.54 14.01
C ASP A 154 8.32 -8.01 14.01
N ILE A 155 7.41 -7.26 14.63
CA ILE A 155 7.46 -5.79 14.65
C ILE A 155 7.06 -5.24 16.03
N PRO A 156 7.60 -4.09 16.47
CA PRO A 156 7.03 -3.38 17.60
C PRO A 156 5.58 -2.97 17.34
N TYR A 157 4.65 -3.38 18.20
CA TYR A 157 3.23 -3.08 17.99
C TYR A 157 2.49 -2.75 19.28
N SER A 158 2.32 -3.71 20.18
CA SER A 158 1.58 -3.59 21.44
C SER A 158 2.15 -2.51 22.37
N GLU A 159 3.48 -2.38 22.42
CA GLU A 159 4.18 -1.38 23.24
C GLU A 159 4.63 -0.15 22.45
N ALA A 160 4.44 -0.14 21.12
CA ALA A 160 4.88 0.97 20.29
C ALA A 160 4.04 2.24 20.52
N GLY A 161 4.70 3.40 20.43
CA GLY A 161 4.11 4.73 20.61
C GLY A 161 3.97 5.19 22.07
N SER A 162 4.89 4.77 22.95
CA SER A 162 4.87 5.11 24.38
C SER A 162 4.91 6.62 24.67
N LEU A 163 5.53 7.41 23.80
CA LEU A 163 5.55 8.88 23.89
C LEU A 163 4.14 9.46 23.83
N GLU A 164 3.28 8.91 22.97
CA GLU A 164 1.88 9.34 22.79
C GLU A 164 0.95 8.84 23.90
N THR A 165 1.31 7.74 24.57
CA THR A 165 0.45 7.12 25.60
C THR A 165 0.82 7.51 27.03
N SER A 166 2.10 7.68 27.31
CA SER A 166 2.62 7.83 28.67
C SER A 166 3.61 8.98 28.83
N SER A 167 4.00 9.64 27.73
CA SER A 167 5.08 10.63 27.70
C SER A 167 6.40 10.12 28.29
N THR A 168 6.60 8.79 28.27
CA THR A 168 7.84 8.13 28.64
C THR A 168 8.42 7.41 27.43
N ILE A 169 9.75 7.38 27.32
CA ILE A 169 10.44 6.64 26.28
C ILE A 169 10.53 5.19 26.73
N VAL A 170 9.73 4.32 26.12
CA VAL A 170 9.81 2.87 26.26
C VAL A 170 10.24 2.32 24.92
N ASN A 171 11.38 1.65 24.92
CA ASN A 171 11.84 0.88 23.79
C ASN A 171 10.95 -0.35 23.65
N ALA A 172 10.09 -0.35 22.62
CA ALA A 172 9.05 -1.35 22.45
C ALA A 172 9.62 -2.70 22.00
N LYS A 173 9.12 -3.78 22.59
CA LYS A 173 9.45 -5.15 22.15
C LYS A 173 8.88 -5.46 20.77
N PHE A 174 9.50 -6.42 20.07
CA PHE A 174 9.01 -6.96 18.81
C PHE A 174 7.95 -8.02 19.10
N ASP A 175 6.72 -7.77 18.66
CA ASP A 175 5.63 -8.73 18.77
C ASP A 175 5.71 -9.77 17.66
N GLU A 176 5.36 -11.01 18.02
CA GLU A 176 5.49 -12.16 17.14
C GLU A 176 4.48 -12.08 15.98
N GLN A 177 4.99 -12.25 14.76
CA GLN A 177 4.26 -12.07 13.51
C GLN A 177 2.98 -12.92 13.38
N LYS A 178 2.98 -14.19 13.81
CA LYS A 178 1.79 -15.07 13.74
C LYS A 178 0.71 -14.64 14.74
N ALA A 179 1.10 -14.27 15.96
CA ALA A 179 0.20 -13.75 16.99
C ALA A 179 -0.45 -12.44 16.54
N LEU A 180 0.32 -11.52 15.96
CA LEU A 180 -0.20 -10.29 15.36
C LEU A 180 -1.20 -10.59 14.23
N TYR A 181 -0.87 -11.47 13.29
CA TYR A 181 -1.81 -11.85 12.23
C TYR A 181 -3.11 -12.46 12.76
N THR A 182 -3.02 -13.27 13.81
CA THR A 182 -4.19 -13.88 14.46
C THR A 182 -5.09 -12.80 15.07
N SER A 183 -4.50 -11.81 15.76
CA SER A 183 -5.28 -10.70 16.34
C SER A 183 -5.86 -9.80 15.26
N PHE A 184 -5.11 -9.50 14.20
CA PHE A 184 -5.57 -8.70 13.06
C PHE A 184 -6.80 -9.33 12.39
N ILE A 185 -6.79 -10.64 12.14
CA ILE A 185 -7.92 -11.36 11.55
C ILE A 185 -9.18 -11.28 12.45
N ALA A 186 -9.01 -11.44 13.76
CA ALA A 186 -10.11 -11.34 14.72
C ALA A 186 -10.66 -9.91 14.86
N ASP A 187 -9.77 -8.92 14.87
CA ASP A 187 -10.12 -7.51 14.94
C ASP A 187 -10.87 -7.05 13.68
N LEU A 188 -10.45 -7.50 12.50
CA LEU A 188 -11.16 -7.21 11.25
C LEU A 188 -12.54 -7.87 11.19
N ALA A 189 -12.70 -9.07 11.77
CA ALA A 189 -14.02 -9.70 11.90
C ALA A 189 -14.95 -8.85 12.79
N THR A 190 -14.42 -8.38 13.92
CA THR A 190 -15.15 -7.50 14.85
C THR A 190 -15.52 -6.17 14.19
N ALA A 191 -14.58 -5.53 13.47
CA ALA A 191 -14.82 -4.28 12.75
C ALA A 191 -15.87 -4.45 11.64
N GLY A 192 -15.77 -5.52 10.85
CA GLY A 192 -16.75 -5.82 9.80
C GLY A 192 -18.17 -5.97 10.35
N ALA A 193 -18.34 -6.66 11.48
CA ALA A 193 -19.63 -6.76 12.17
C ALA A 193 -20.09 -5.42 12.75
N TYR A 194 -19.17 -4.64 13.35
CA TYR A 194 -19.47 -3.33 13.91
C TYR A 194 -20.05 -2.37 12.87
N PHE A 195 -19.39 -2.21 11.72
CA PHE A 195 -19.82 -1.27 10.69
C PHE A 195 -21.19 -1.61 10.09
N LYS A 196 -21.54 -2.90 10.04
CA LYS A 196 -22.89 -3.32 9.60
C LYS A 196 -23.98 -2.98 10.60
N ALA A 197 -23.66 -3.06 11.89
CA ALA A 197 -24.63 -2.85 12.97
C ALA A 197 -24.82 -1.37 13.32
N ASN A 198 -23.89 -0.49 12.95
CA ASN A 198 -23.87 0.90 13.37
C ASN A 198 -24.00 1.86 12.19
N PRO A 199 -24.87 2.88 12.27
CA PRO A 199 -25.01 3.88 11.22
C PRO A 199 -23.80 4.82 11.15
N THR A 200 -23.66 5.51 10.02
CA THR A 200 -22.72 6.63 9.92
C THR A 200 -23.15 7.80 10.81
N ASN A 201 -22.19 8.64 11.18
CA ASN A 201 -22.44 9.89 11.89
C ASN A 201 -21.68 11.05 11.22
N LYS A 202 -22.08 12.29 11.56
CA LYS A 202 -21.55 13.50 10.90
C LYS A 202 -20.05 13.69 11.09
N ASP A 203 -19.53 13.36 12.28
CA ASP A 203 -18.11 13.54 12.60
C ASP A 203 -17.25 12.55 11.79
N PHE A 204 -17.71 11.30 11.68
CA PHE A 204 -17.06 10.28 10.87
C PHE A 204 -17.07 10.64 9.37
N ALA A 205 -18.23 11.03 8.84
CA ALA A 205 -18.35 11.40 7.43
C ALA A 205 -17.46 12.60 7.03
N LYS A 206 -17.24 13.54 7.95
CA LYS A 206 -16.33 14.68 7.73
C LYS A 206 -14.86 14.28 7.82
N ALA A 207 -14.51 13.33 8.69
CA ALA A 207 -13.14 12.89 8.93
C ALA A 207 -12.64 11.87 7.89
N ASP A 208 -13.55 11.09 7.32
CA ASP A 208 -13.20 10.01 6.41
C ASP A 208 -12.97 10.50 4.98
N ILE A 209 -11.71 10.75 4.65
CA ILE A 209 -11.30 11.10 3.29
C ILE A 209 -11.25 9.91 2.34
N LEU A 210 -11.30 8.66 2.85
CA LEU A 210 -11.16 7.43 2.07
C LEU A 210 -12.50 6.94 1.54
N LEU A 211 -13.48 6.68 2.40
CA LEU A 211 -14.79 6.11 2.04
C LEU A 211 -15.97 7.05 2.37
N LYS A 212 -15.68 8.32 2.66
CA LYS A 212 -16.67 9.40 2.85
C LYS A 212 -17.72 9.09 3.93
N GLY A 213 -17.33 8.30 4.93
CA GLY A 213 -18.18 7.90 6.05
C GLY A 213 -19.16 6.77 5.72
N ASP A 214 -19.03 6.11 4.57
CA ASP A 214 -19.91 5.00 4.21
C ASP A 214 -19.55 3.73 4.99
N VAL A 215 -20.30 3.48 6.06
CA VAL A 215 -20.13 2.31 6.93
C VAL A 215 -20.32 0.98 6.18
N ASN A 216 -21.13 0.93 5.11
CA ASN A 216 -21.25 -0.29 4.31
C ASN A 216 -19.98 -0.57 3.51
N LEU A 217 -19.34 0.48 2.96
CA LEU A 217 -18.03 0.34 2.33
C LEU A 217 -16.95 -0.02 3.36
N TRP A 218 -16.98 0.53 4.58
CA TRP A 218 -16.06 0.12 5.64
C TRP A 218 -16.24 -1.34 6.08
N ALA A 219 -17.49 -1.82 6.18
CA ALA A 219 -17.77 -3.23 6.42
C ALA A 219 -17.18 -4.12 5.32
N ARG A 220 -17.34 -3.71 4.06
CA ARG A 220 -16.75 -4.42 2.91
C ARG A 220 -15.24 -4.40 2.94
N TYR A 221 -14.63 -3.27 3.27
CA TYR A 221 -13.19 -3.12 3.36
C TYR A 221 -12.61 -4.02 4.45
N ALA A 222 -13.15 -3.97 5.68
CA ALA A 222 -12.69 -4.79 6.79
C ALA A 222 -12.78 -6.30 6.47
N ASN A 223 -13.89 -6.76 5.91
CA ASN A 223 -14.05 -8.16 5.51
C ASN A 223 -13.14 -8.56 4.34
N SER A 224 -12.89 -7.66 3.39
CA SER A 224 -12.00 -7.94 2.25
C SER A 224 -10.54 -8.01 2.69
N LEU A 225 -10.12 -7.15 3.62
CA LEU A 225 -8.80 -7.23 4.24
C LEU A 225 -8.67 -8.51 5.07
N ARG A 226 -9.70 -8.91 5.82
CA ARG A 226 -9.75 -10.19 6.53
C ARG A 226 -9.57 -11.36 5.58
N LEU A 227 -10.25 -11.34 4.43
CA LEU A 227 -10.07 -12.33 3.37
C LEU A 227 -8.63 -12.37 2.85
N ARG A 228 -8.00 -11.21 2.59
CA ARG A 228 -6.58 -11.13 2.19
C ARG A 228 -5.67 -11.81 3.21
N LEU A 229 -5.81 -11.49 4.50
CA LEU A 229 -4.97 -12.07 5.56
C LEU A 229 -5.21 -13.58 5.77
N LEU A 230 -6.46 -14.04 5.68
CA LEU A 230 -6.78 -15.47 5.73
C LEU A 230 -6.17 -16.23 4.55
N MET A 231 -6.24 -15.66 3.35
CA MET A 231 -5.61 -16.27 2.18
C MET A 231 -4.09 -16.19 2.24
N ARG A 232 -3.51 -15.16 2.86
CA ARG A 232 -2.07 -15.02 3.12
C ARG A 232 -1.53 -16.21 3.92
N ILE A 233 -2.22 -16.63 4.99
CA ILE A 233 -1.80 -17.76 5.84
C ILE A 233 -2.14 -19.14 5.28
N SER A 234 -2.95 -19.22 4.22
CA SER A 234 -3.60 -20.46 3.75
C SER A 234 -2.68 -21.59 3.28
N LYS A 235 -1.37 -21.35 3.13
CA LYS A 235 -0.37 -22.39 2.78
C LYS A 235 0.31 -22.99 4.02
N VAL A 236 0.26 -22.30 5.16
CA VAL A 236 0.86 -22.74 6.44
C VAL A 236 -0.21 -23.13 7.45
N ASP A 237 -1.36 -22.45 7.44
CA ASP A 237 -2.54 -22.78 8.25
C ASP A 237 -3.81 -22.85 7.37
N GLU A 238 -3.87 -23.91 6.55
CA GLU A 238 -4.99 -24.13 5.64
C GLU A 238 -6.31 -24.40 6.39
N GLY A 239 -6.26 -25.06 7.56
CA GLY A 239 -7.46 -25.41 8.33
C GLY A 239 -8.23 -24.18 8.79
N THR A 240 -7.53 -23.22 9.42
CA THR A 240 -8.11 -21.93 9.84
C THR A 240 -8.59 -21.13 8.64
N ALA A 241 -7.75 -21.00 7.61
CA ALA A 241 -8.08 -20.23 6.42
C ALA A 241 -9.32 -20.78 5.70
N ARG A 242 -9.35 -22.08 5.40
CA ARG A 242 -10.46 -22.74 4.71
C ARG A 242 -11.79 -22.54 5.44
N THR A 243 -11.79 -22.77 6.75
CA THR A 243 -13.01 -22.70 7.57
C THR A 243 -13.58 -21.27 7.56
N ALA A 244 -12.76 -20.28 7.87
CA ALA A 244 -13.20 -18.89 7.94
C ALA A 244 -13.56 -18.32 6.56
N VAL A 245 -12.80 -18.65 5.51
CA VAL A 245 -13.07 -18.16 4.15
C VAL A 245 -14.34 -18.76 3.60
N LEU A 246 -14.55 -20.08 3.68
CA LEU A 246 -15.80 -20.68 3.19
C LEU A 246 -17.03 -20.16 3.94
N ASP A 247 -16.94 -19.90 5.24
CA ASP A 247 -17.99 -19.21 5.99
C ASP A 247 -18.27 -17.82 5.40
N MET A 248 -17.24 -17.01 5.17
CA MET A 248 -17.38 -15.68 4.55
C MET A 248 -18.03 -15.74 3.17
N LEU A 249 -17.62 -16.70 2.34
CA LEU A 249 -18.10 -16.83 0.97
C LEU A 249 -19.54 -17.37 0.88
N ASN A 250 -19.94 -18.25 1.79
CA ASN A 250 -21.29 -18.79 1.86
C ASN A 250 -22.28 -17.83 2.54
N ASN A 251 -21.78 -16.89 3.36
CA ASN A 251 -22.59 -15.93 4.11
C ASN A 251 -22.31 -14.48 3.65
N SER A 252 -22.42 -14.20 2.35
CA SER A 252 -22.08 -12.90 1.76
C SER A 252 -22.87 -11.71 2.33
N ALA A 253 -24.11 -11.93 2.81
CA ALA A 253 -24.88 -10.91 3.51
C ALA A 253 -24.27 -10.58 4.89
N ALA A 254 -23.69 -11.57 5.57
CA ALA A 254 -22.97 -11.39 6.84
C ALA A 254 -21.63 -10.68 6.60
N PHE A 255 -20.91 -11.10 5.56
CA PHE A 255 -19.56 -10.66 5.21
C PHE A 255 -19.52 -10.03 3.81
N PRO A 256 -20.11 -8.84 3.62
CA PRO A 256 -20.05 -8.17 2.32
C PRO A 256 -18.59 -7.89 1.97
N LEU A 257 -18.23 -7.98 0.69
CA LEU A 257 -16.87 -7.79 0.20
C LEU A 257 -16.80 -6.66 -0.83
N ILE A 258 -15.59 -6.16 -1.06
CA ILE A 258 -15.22 -5.30 -2.19
C ILE A 258 -15.03 -6.24 -3.38
N ASP A 259 -16.11 -6.76 -3.96
CA ASP A 259 -16.05 -7.71 -5.10
C ASP A 259 -16.80 -7.19 -6.34
N GLY A 260 -17.18 -5.92 -6.31
CA GLY A 260 -17.95 -5.26 -7.36
C GLY A 260 -19.41 -5.75 -7.48
N GLY A 261 -19.87 -6.64 -6.59
CA GLY A 261 -21.25 -7.13 -6.54
C GLY A 261 -21.76 -7.79 -7.83
N ASN A 262 -20.86 -8.32 -8.68
CA ASN A 262 -21.17 -8.80 -10.03
C ASN A 262 -21.89 -7.74 -10.90
N ASN A 263 -21.63 -6.46 -10.66
CA ASN A 263 -22.24 -5.35 -11.39
C ASN A 263 -21.65 -5.25 -12.81
N PRO A 264 -22.46 -5.37 -13.89
CA PRO A 264 -21.97 -5.18 -15.26
C PRO A 264 -21.51 -3.73 -15.52
N SER A 265 -21.94 -2.77 -14.70
CA SER A 265 -21.50 -1.37 -14.69
C SER A 265 -20.49 -1.10 -13.57
N TYR A 266 -19.61 -2.05 -13.28
CA TYR A 266 -18.55 -1.90 -12.29
C TYR A 266 -17.74 -0.61 -12.54
N ASN A 267 -17.62 0.22 -11.50
CA ASN A 267 -16.84 1.44 -11.51
C ASN A 267 -15.84 1.39 -10.34
N PRO A 268 -14.52 1.33 -10.62
CA PRO A 268 -13.48 1.33 -9.60
C PRO A 268 -13.59 2.51 -8.62
N GLY A 269 -13.89 3.71 -9.10
CA GLY A 269 -13.99 4.92 -8.27
C GLY A 269 -15.15 4.92 -7.26
N VAL A 270 -16.06 3.95 -7.35
CA VAL A 270 -17.19 3.75 -6.42
C VAL A 270 -17.04 2.46 -5.61
N SER A 271 -16.54 1.41 -6.25
CA SER A 271 -16.54 0.06 -5.68
C SER A 271 -15.26 -0.29 -4.95
N ASP A 272 -14.11 0.21 -5.41
CA ASP A 272 -12.80 -0.10 -4.83
C ASP A 272 -12.44 0.86 -3.70
N VAL A 273 -11.47 0.45 -2.87
CA VAL A 273 -10.94 1.30 -1.80
C VAL A 273 -9.71 2.04 -2.34
N LEU A 274 -9.95 3.27 -2.80
CA LEU A 274 -8.96 4.11 -3.47
C LEU A 274 -8.77 5.44 -2.72
N LEU A 275 -7.55 5.70 -2.26
CA LEU A 275 -7.20 6.96 -1.61
C LEU A 275 -6.97 8.04 -2.67
N GLN A 276 -7.92 8.96 -2.80
CA GLN A 276 -7.84 10.06 -3.75
C GLN A 276 -6.78 11.09 -3.32
N PRO A 277 -6.00 11.66 -4.26
CA PRO A 277 -5.06 12.74 -3.94
C PRO A 277 -5.78 13.94 -3.31
N LEU A 278 -5.26 14.46 -2.18
CA LEU A 278 -5.81 15.65 -1.52
C LEU A 278 -5.49 16.95 -2.24
N THR A 279 -4.38 16.98 -2.98
CA THR A 279 -3.95 18.13 -3.75
C THR A 279 -3.68 17.75 -5.19
N ASN A 280 -3.86 18.73 -6.05
CA ASN A 280 -3.50 18.77 -7.45
C ASN A 280 -2.02 19.17 -7.63
N SER A 281 -1.09 18.67 -6.81
CA SER A 281 0.36 18.82 -7.03
C SER A 281 0.92 17.55 -7.69
N THR A 282 1.66 17.74 -8.78
CA THR A 282 1.50 16.92 -9.99
C THR A 282 2.79 16.52 -10.72
N SER A 283 3.97 16.76 -10.13
CA SER A 283 5.26 16.55 -10.82
C SER A 283 6.04 15.31 -10.34
N ASP A 284 5.43 14.48 -9.50
CA ASP A 284 6.14 13.53 -8.65
C ASP A 284 6.29 12.15 -9.34
N LEU A 285 5.26 11.67 -10.04
CA LEU A 285 5.26 10.30 -10.60
C LEU A 285 6.09 10.14 -11.87
N SER A 286 6.06 11.12 -12.79
CA SER A 286 6.94 11.13 -13.96
C SER A 286 8.41 11.02 -13.52
N ALA A 287 8.84 11.86 -12.57
CA ALA A 287 10.17 11.78 -11.98
C ALA A 287 10.42 10.42 -11.31
N ALA A 288 9.45 9.91 -10.56
CA ALA A 288 9.57 8.64 -9.85
C ALA A 288 9.85 7.44 -10.77
N PHE A 289 9.20 7.39 -11.93
CA PHE A 289 9.40 6.30 -12.88
C PHE A 289 10.61 6.54 -13.79
N MET A 290 10.81 7.77 -14.29
CA MET A 290 11.87 8.09 -15.25
C MET A 290 13.28 8.01 -14.66
N GLU A 291 13.41 8.00 -13.33
CA GLU A 291 14.65 7.60 -12.63
C GLU A 291 14.89 6.07 -12.68
N GLY A 292 14.75 5.48 -13.87
CA GLY A 292 15.23 4.13 -14.16
C GLY A 292 14.26 2.98 -13.89
N SER A 293 12.96 3.23 -13.67
CA SER A 293 11.95 2.17 -13.43
C SER A 293 10.80 2.14 -14.45
N TRP A 294 10.78 3.10 -15.39
CA TRP A 294 9.70 3.29 -16.36
C TRP A 294 9.67 2.30 -17.54
N TYR A 295 10.60 1.36 -17.67
CA TYR A 295 10.56 0.37 -18.76
C TYR A 295 9.55 -0.74 -18.48
N ALA A 296 9.05 -1.37 -19.54
CA ALA A 296 8.12 -2.49 -19.43
C ALA A 296 8.79 -3.71 -18.75
N THR A 297 8.02 -4.41 -17.93
CA THR A 297 8.44 -5.60 -17.20
C THR A 297 8.42 -6.84 -18.09
N ASP A 298 9.54 -7.56 -18.15
CA ASP A 298 9.78 -8.70 -19.06
C ASP A 298 8.71 -9.77 -19.01
N TYR A 299 8.63 -10.51 -17.91
CA TYR A 299 7.73 -11.66 -17.79
C TYR A 299 6.26 -11.24 -17.98
N MET A 300 5.89 -10.08 -17.43
CA MET A 300 4.52 -9.56 -17.54
C MET A 300 4.13 -9.31 -19.00
N LEU A 301 4.94 -8.55 -19.73
CA LEU A 301 4.61 -8.18 -21.10
C LEU A 301 4.87 -9.33 -22.07
N ASN A 302 6.09 -9.88 -22.07
CA ASN A 302 6.54 -10.84 -23.09
C ASN A 302 5.94 -12.24 -22.90
N THR A 303 5.72 -12.67 -21.65
CA THR A 303 5.30 -14.06 -21.36
C THR A 303 3.81 -14.18 -21.04
N VAL A 304 3.22 -13.17 -20.37
CA VAL A 304 1.82 -13.24 -19.93
C VAL A 304 0.90 -12.48 -20.87
N MET A 305 1.14 -11.18 -21.07
CA MET A 305 0.16 -10.29 -21.71
C MET A 305 0.16 -10.41 -23.23
N LEU A 306 1.32 -10.40 -23.89
CA LEU A 306 1.41 -10.49 -25.35
C LEU A 306 0.81 -11.79 -25.90
N PRO A 307 1.14 -12.98 -25.39
CA PRO A 307 0.54 -14.23 -25.88
C PRO A 307 -0.98 -14.30 -25.65
N ALA A 308 -1.49 -13.59 -24.64
CA ALA A 308 -2.92 -13.53 -24.33
C ALA A 308 -3.68 -12.48 -25.14
N ASN A 309 -3.01 -11.66 -25.97
CA ASN A 309 -3.59 -10.46 -26.57
C ASN A 309 -4.31 -9.59 -25.51
N ASP A 310 -3.64 -9.36 -24.39
CA ASP A 310 -4.25 -8.75 -23.21
C ASP A 310 -4.72 -7.30 -23.46
N PRO A 311 -6.01 -6.98 -23.23
CA PRO A 311 -6.55 -5.65 -23.49
C PRO A 311 -5.99 -4.58 -22.56
N ARG A 312 -5.27 -4.95 -21.48
CA ARG A 312 -4.59 -3.99 -20.59
C ARG A 312 -3.28 -3.46 -21.16
N ILE A 313 -2.69 -4.11 -22.17
CA ILE A 313 -1.40 -3.66 -22.76
C ILE A 313 -1.39 -2.16 -23.12
N PRO A 314 -2.35 -1.62 -23.89
CA PRO A 314 -2.31 -0.21 -24.32
C PRO A 314 -2.53 0.81 -23.20
N VAL A 315 -2.97 0.39 -22.01
CA VAL A 315 -3.11 1.25 -20.82
C VAL A 315 -2.07 0.95 -19.74
N ILE A 316 -1.24 -0.07 -19.94
CA ILE A 316 -0.11 -0.35 -19.04
C ILE A 316 1.21 0.07 -19.66
N TYR A 317 1.34 -0.05 -20.99
CA TYR A 317 2.59 0.23 -21.69
C TYR A 317 2.39 1.11 -22.93
N ASP A 318 3.41 1.92 -23.20
CA ASP A 318 3.61 2.62 -24.45
C ASP A 318 4.63 1.91 -25.34
N LYS A 319 4.44 2.05 -26.65
CA LYS A 319 5.50 1.72 -27.61
C LYS A 319 6.48 2.88 -27.61
N TYR A 320 7.62 2.71 -26.93
CA TYR A 320 8.71 3.67 -26.98
C TYR A 320 9.30 3.76 -28.40
N GLY A 321 10.43 4.43 -28.60
CA GLY A 321 11.02 4.54 -29.92
C GLY A 321 12.15 5.55 -30.00
N ARG A 322 12.35 6.11 -31.19
CA ARG A 322 13.45 7.05 -31.49
C ARG A 322 12.93 8.32 -32.14
N THR A 323 13.62 9.42 -31.89
CA THR A 323 13.41 10.66 -32.64
C THR A 323 14.22 10.61 -33.92
N VAL A 324 13.54 10.66 -35.07
CA VAL A 324 14.15 10.70 -36.41
C VAL A 324 13.72 12.00 -37.08
N ASN A 325 14.68 12.82 -37.52
CA ASN A 325 14.41 14.11 -38.16
C ASN A 325 13.48 15.03 -37.33
N GLY A 326 13.67 15.07 -36.01
CA GLY A 326 12.87 15.89 -35.10
C GLY A 326 11.47 15.35 -34.78
N LYS A 327 11.09 14.17 -35.29
CA LYS A 327 9.80 13.53 -35.01
C LYS A 327 10.01 12.22 -34.24
N PHE A 328 9.26 12.03 -33.15
CA PHE A 328 9.24 10.76 -32.44
C PHE A 328 8.56 9.68 -33.29
N VAL A 329 9.23 8.54 -33.45
CA VAL A 329 8.76 7.36 -34.19
C VAL A 329 8.65 6.20 -33.21
N PRO A 330 7.43 5.74 -32.87
CA PRO A 330 7.25 4.61 -31.98
C PRO A 330 7.66 3.29 -32.66
N ASN A 331 8.03 2.31 -31.84
CA ASN A 331 8.31 0.94 -32.26
C ASN A 331 7.04 0.29 -32.86
N ALA A 332 7.22 -0.68 -33.76
CA ALA A 332 6.09 -1.33 -34.44
C ALA A 332 5.19 -2.11 -33.46
N GLY A 333 5.80 -2.81 -32.51
CA GLY A 333 5.14 -3.65 -31.51
C GLY A 333 5.57 -3.31 -30.09
N TYR A 334 4.82 -3.85 -29.13
CA TYR A 334 5.22 -3.86 -27.73
C TYR A 334 6.26 -4.94 -27.49
N LYS A 335 7.29 -4.65 -26.70
CA LYS A 335 8.25 -5.64 -26.20
C LYS A 335 8.95 -5.13 -24.95
N ALA A 336 9.16 -5.99 -23.97
CA ALA A 336 9.94 -5.66 -22.78
C ALA A 336 11.38 -6.16 -22.92
N MET A 337 12.32 -5.55 -22.20
CA MET A 337 13.72 -5.99 -22.14
C MET A 337 13.81 -7.33 -21.39
N PRO A 338 14.39 -8.39 -21.98
CA PRO A 338 14.69 -9.61 -21.24
C PRO A 338 15.50 -9.36 -19.97
N VAL A 339 15.10 -9.98 -18.84
CA VAL A 339 15.86 -9.86 -17.57
C VAL A 339 17.28 -10.42 -17.69
N THR A 340 17.52 -11.35 -18.62
CA THR A 340 18.84 -11.94 -18.90
C THR A 340 19.76 -11.04 -19.71
N MET A 341 19.29 -9.89 -20.19
CA MET A 341 20.08 -8.93 -20.95
C MET A 341 21.20 -8.34 -20.08
N THR A 342 22.39 -8.12 -20.66
CA THR A 342 23.49 -7.47 -19.94
C THR A 342 23.16 -6.01 -19.65
N GLY A 343 23.73 -5.42 -18.59
CA GLY A 343 23.53 -4.00 -18.28
C GLY A 343 23.92 -3.08 -19.45
N SER A 344 25.02 -3.38 -20.15
CA SER A 344 25.47 -2.62 -21.32
C SER A 344 24.47 -2.69 -22.49
N ASP A 345 23.85 -3.84 -22.72
CA ASP A 345 22.81 -3.97 -23.74
C ASP A 345 21.54 -3.21 -23.35
N GLN A 346 21.15 -3.24 -22.07
CA GLN A 346 20.02 -2.44 -21.56
C GLN A 346 20.27 -0.94 -21.79
N GLU A 347 21.48 -0.45 -21.50
CA GLU A 347 21.85 0.97 -21.67
C GLU A 347 21.94 1.43 -23.14
N THR A 348 22.24 0.52 -24.07
CA THR A 348 22.44 0.90 -25.49
C THR A 348 21.23 0.61 -26.37
N LYS A 349 20.37 -0.35 -25.97
CA LYS A 349 19.22 -0.81 -26.76
C LYS A 349 17.87 -0.40 -26.17
N PHE A 350 17.83 0.36 -25.07
CA PHE A 350 16.58 0.75 -24.38
C PHE A 350 15.51 1.35 -25.31
N ALA A 351 15.92 2.10 -26.34
CA ALA A 351 15.01 2.75 -27.29
C ALA A 351 14.14 1.75 -28.09
N ASP A 352 14.54 0.48 -28.13
CA ASP A 352 13.78 -0.58 -28.79
C ASP A 352 12.61 -1.09 -27.94
N TYR A 353 12.57 -0.84 -26.64
CA TYR A 353 11.66 -1.52 -25.72
C TYR A 353 10.57 -0.61 -25.18
N SER A 354 9.40 -1.19 -24.92
CA SER A 354 8.25 -0.54 -24.33
C SER A 354 8.55 0.04 -22.96
N VAL A 355 7.80 1.09 -22.64
CA VAL A 355 7.83 1.79 -21.35
C VAL A 355 6.43 1.74 -20.73
N LEU A 356 6.31 2.06 -19.45
CA LEU A 356 5.02 2.28 -18.79
C LEU A 356 4.24 3.37 -19.53
N ASP A 357 2.93 3.16 -19.67
CA ASP A 357 2.04 4.08 -20.37
C ASP A 357 2.10 5.48 -19.76
N SER A 358 2.31 6.45 -20.64
CA SER A 358 2.47 7.87 -20.31
C SER A 358 1.19 8.46 -19.73
N ALA A 359 0.02 8.10 -20.26
CA ALA A 359 -1.27 8.59 -19.79
C ALA A 359 -1.67 7.99 -18.43
N THR A 360 -1.42 6.69 -18.20
CA THR A 360 -1.82 6.00 -16.97
C THR A 360 -0.87 6.27 -15.81
N PHE A 361 0.44 6.26 -16.05
CA PHE A 361 1.44 6.28 -14.96
C PHE A 361 2.26 7.57 -14.90
N LEU A 362 2.91 7.96 -16.00
CA LEU A 362 3.91 9.01 -15.95
C LEU A 362 3.28 10.38 -15.71
N TYR A 363 2.19 10.69 -16.41
CA TYR A 363 1.57 12.02 -16.39
C TYR A 363 0.17 12.03 -15.76
N ASN A 364 -0.24 10.94 -15.12
CA ASN A 364 -1.52 10.86 -14.44
C ASN A 364 -1.48 11.51 -13.06
N GLN A 365 -1.92 12.77 -13.01
CA GLN A 365 -1.93 13.57 -11.79
C GLN A 365 -3.06 13.20 -10.82
N LYS A 366 -4.01 12.38 -11.27
CA LYS A 366 -5.16 11.92 -10.49
C LYS A 366 -5.04 10.46 -10.06
N LEU A 367 -3.88 9.84 -10.26
CA LEU A 367 -3.68 8.45 -9.90
C LEU A 367 -3.90 8.25 -8.39
N PRO A 368 -4.87 7.42 -7.98
CA PRO A 368 -5.17 7.23 -6.57
C PRO A 368 -4.16 6.26 -5.93
N GLY A 369 -4.06 6.32 -4.60
CA GLY A 369 -3.49 5.24 -3.81
C GLY A 369 -4.40 4.02 -3.81
N ILE A 370 -3.85 2.83 -4.05
CA ILE A 370 -4.63 1.60 -4.20
C ILE A 370 -4.50 0.76 -2.93
N VAL A 371 -5.61 0.57 -2.21
CA VAL A 371 -5.62 -0.21 -0.98
C VAL A 371 -6.11 -1.64 -1.24
N ILE A 372 -7.32 -1.79 -1.76
CA ILE A 372 -7.90 -3.08 -2.16
C ILE A 372 -8.92 -2.89 -3.29
N THR A 373 -8.92 -3.79 -4.26
CA THR A 373 -9.76 -3.71 -5.47
C THR A 373 -10.71 -4.90 -5.59
N ALA A 374 -11.79 -4.72 -6.35
CA ALA A 374 -12.72 -5.80 -6.65
C ALA A 374 -12.07 -6.98 -7.38
N SER A 375 -11.16 -6.69 -8.30
CA SER A 375 -10.41 -7.70 -9.04
C SER A 375 -9.55 -8.56 -8.09
N GLU A 376 -8.81 -7.94 -7.18
CA GLU A 376 -8.01 -8.67 -6.19
C GLU A 376 -8.87 -9.60 -5.34
N VAL A 377 -9.99 -9.10 -4.82
CA VAL A 377 -10.92 -9.88 -3.99
C VAL A 377 -11.53 -11.03 -4.77
N ASN A 378 -11.94 -10.82 -6.03
CA ASN A 378 -12.46 -11.90 -6.85
C ASN A 378 -11.38 -12.94 -7.22
N LEU A 379 -10.10 -12.57 -7.32
CA LEU A 379 -9.00 -13.54 -7.47
C LEU A 379 -8.75 -14.34 -6.19
N LEU A 380 -8.88 -13.71 -5.01
CA LEU A 380 -8.86 -14.42 -3.73
C LEU A 380 -10.03 -15.41 -3.60
N LYS A 381 -11.24 -14.99 -4.02
CA LYS A 381 -12.43 -15.86 -4.10
C LYS A 381 -12.21 -17.01 -5.08
N ALA A 382 -11.65 -16.73 -6.25
CA ALA A 382 -11.36 -17.75 -7.26
C ALA A 382 -10.38 -18.81 -6.74
N GLU A 383 -9.30 -18.40 -6.06
CA GLU A 383 -8.40 -19.32 -5.38
C GLU A 383 -9.13 -20.17 -4.34
N ALA A 384 -9.88 -19.53 -3.44
CA ALA A 384 -10.56 -20.23 -2.36
C ALA A 384 -11.58 -21.26 -2.90
N TYR A 385 -12.35 -20.89 -3.92
CA TYR A 385 -13.31 -21.80 -4.53
C TYR A 385 -12.63 -22.95 -5.31
N GLU A 386 -11.53 -22.69 -6.02
CA GLU A 386 -10.83 -23.77 -6.73
C GLU A 386 -10.15 -24.75 -5.77
N ARG A 387 -9.67 -24.26 -4.62
CA ARG A 387 -9.05 -25.12 -3.60
C ARG A 387 -10.06 -25.86 -2.73
N TRP A 388 -11.15 -25.20 -2.33
CA TRP A 388 -12.00 -25.66 -1.23
C TRP A 388 -13.50 -25.65 -1.53
N GLY A 389 -13.91 -25.06 -2.65
CA GLY A 389 -15.32 -24.90 -3.00
C GLY A 389 -15.65 -25.52 -4.36
N SER A 390 -16.44 -24.79 -5.15
CA SER A 390 -16.86 -25.24 -6.48
C SER A 390 -16.01 -24.60 -7.58
N SER A 391 -15.50 -25.43 -8.49
CA SER A 391 -14.77 -24.94 -9.67
C SER A 391 -15.63 -24.04 -10.58
N ALA A 392 -16.97 -24.19 -10.57
CA ALA A 392 -17.88 -23.28 -11.29
C ALA A 392 -17.95 -21.89 -10.64
N SER A 393 -17.97 -21.84 -9.30
CA SER A 393 -17.89 -20.59 -8.54
C SER A 393 -16.51 -19.94 -8.72
N ALA A 394 -15.45 -20.75 -8.78
CA ALA A 394 -14.10 -20.29 -9.05
C ALA A 394 -13.98 -19.66 -10.45
N GLN A 395 -14.53 -20.31 -11.47
CA GLN A 395 -14.56 -19.79 -12.85
C GLN A 395 -15.33 -18.46 -12.93
N THR A 396 -16.48 -18.37 -12.27
CA THR A 396 -17.26 -17.12 -12.20
C THR A 396 -16.46 -15.99 -11.54
N ALA A 397 -15.88 -16.25 -10.37
CA ALA A 397 -15.07 -15.27 -9.64
C ALA A 397 -13.85 -14.84 -10.47
N TYR A 398 -13.15 -15.79 -11.10
CA TYR A 398 -12.00 -15.51 -11.96
C TYR A 398 -12.37 -14.64 -13.16
N GLY A 399 -13.43 -14.98 -13.88
CA GLY A 399 -13.90 -14.18 -15.01
C GLY A 399 -14.28 -12.77 -14.60
N ASN A 400 -14.94 -12.60 -13.45
CA ASN A 400 -15.27 -11.28 -12.91
C ASN A 400 -14.03 -10.48 -12.57
N ALA A 401 -13.02 -11.12 -11.96
CA ALA A 401 -11.77 -10.44 -11.66
C ALA A 401 -11.04 -9.95 -12.92
N LEU A 402 -10.98 -10.77 -13.98
CA LEU A 402 -10.34 -10.35 -15.22
C LEU A 402 -11.05 -9.17 -15.86
N ARG A 403 -12.39 -9.19 -15.97
CA ARG A 403 -13.18 -8.04 -16.45
C ARG A 403 -12.90 -6.80 -15.61
N GLN A 404 -12.94 -6.94 -14.29
CA GLN A 404 -12.68 -5.85 -13.35
C GLN A 404 -11.26 -5.32 -13.48
N SER A 405 -10.25 -6.18 -13.70
CA SER A 405 -8.88 -5.73 -13.93
C SER A 405 -8.74 -4.93 -15.22
N VAL A 406 -9.43 -5.30 -16.29
CA VAL A 406 -9.44 -4.53 -17.54
C VAL A 406 -10.07 -3.16 -17.27
N THR A 407 -11.27 -3.14 -16.70
CA THR A 407 -11.97 -1.90 -16.35
C THR A 407 -11.12 -1.02 -15.42
N PHE A 408 -10.41 -1.61 -14.46
CA PHE A 408 -9.57 -0.90 -13.50
C PHE A 408 -8.43 -0.13 -14.19
N TYR A 409 -7.63 -0.77 -15.03
CA TYR A 409 -6.52 -0.07 -15.70
C TYR A 409 -6.99 0.98 -16.70
N HIS A 410 -8.09 0.72 -17.42
CA HIS A 410 -8.68 1.75 -18.27
C HIS A 410 -9.30 2.90 -17.47
N TYR A 411 -9.84 2.63 -16.27
CA TYR A 411 -10.26 3.68 -15.35
C TYR A 411 -9.07 4.54 -14.94
N LEU A 412 -7.95 3.94 -14.51
CA LEU A 412 -6.73 4.69 -14.17
C LEU A 412 -6.28 5.56 -15.35
N ASN A 413 -6.19 4.99 -16.55
CA ASN A 413 -5.87 5.74 -17.78
C ASN A 413 -6.83 6.92 -18.01
N SER A 414 -8.14 6.71 -17.81
CA SER A 414 -9.16 7.74 -18.01
C SER A 414 -9.08 8.92 -17.03
N LEU A 415 -8.41 8.75 -15.88
CA LEU A 415 -8.21 9.83 -14.90
C LEU A 415 -7.21 10.89 -15.38
N ASN A 416 -6.44 10.60 -16.43
CA ASN A 416 -5.56 11.56 -17.07
C ASN A 416 -6.35 12.76 -17.64
N GLN A 417 -5.84 13.97 -17.40
CA GLN A 417 -6.58 15.23 -17.63
C GLN A 417 -5.92 16.22 -18.61
N GLY A 418 -4.82 15.89 -19.28
CA GLY A 418 -4.23 16.83 -20.23
C GLY A 418 -2.83 16.48 -20.72
N GLY A 419 -2.22 17.40 -21.47
CA GLY A 419 -0.82 17.31 -21.91
C GLY A 419 -0.59 16.66 -23.29
N GLY A 420 -1.64 16.39 -24.06
CA GLY A 420 -1.50 15.78 -25.40
C GLY A 420 -1.41 14.25 -25.40
N TYR A 421 -1.58 13.60 -24.24
CA TYR A 421 -1.65 12.14 -24.10
C TYR A 421 -3.09 11.66 -24.29
N VAL A 422 -3.24 10.54 -25.02
CA VAL A 422 -4.55 10.05 -25.48
C VAL A 422 -5.05 8.98 -24.52
N ASN A 423 -6.23 9.23 -23.93
CA ASN A 423 -6.91 8.21 -23.12
C ASN A 423 -7.43 7.10 -24.05
N VAL A 424 -7.23 5.85 -23.65
CA VAL A 424 -7.65 4.67 -24.41
C VAL A 424 -9.03 4.22 -23.93
N PRO A 425 -10.06 4.24 -24.80
CA PRO A 425 -11.39 3.76 -24.44
C PRO A 425 -11.36 2.31 -23.94
N VAL A 426 -12.22 1.99 -22.98
CA VAL A 426 -12.43 0.59 -22.55
C VAL A 426 -12.94 -0.21 -23.77
N PRO A 427 -12.40 -1.41 -24.05
CA PRO A 427 -12.93 -2.28 -25.09
C PRO A 427 -14.39 -2.66 -24.84
N ALA A 428 -15.10 -3.08 -25.89
CA ALA A 428 -16.48 -3.52 -25.72
C ALA A 428 -16.54 -4.75 -24.79
N ALA A 429 -17.61 -4.86 -24.00
CA ALA A 429 -17.78 -5.98 -23.06
C ALA A 429 -17.65 -7.35 -23.74
N ALA A 430 -18.15 -7.48 -24.98
CA ALA A 430 -18.03 -8.70 -25.77
C ALA A 430 -16.57 -9.05 -26.13
N ASP A 431 -15.71 -8.06 -26.38
CA ASP A 431 -14.29 -8.28 -26.67
C ASP A 431 -13.54 -8.75 -25.40
N ILE A 432 -13.86 -8.13 -24.27
CA ILE A 432 -13.33 -8.54 -22.96
C ILE A 432 -13.80 -9.96 -22.63
N ASP A 433 -15.08 -10.28 -22.86
CA ASP A 433 -15.61 -11.63 -22.66
C ASP A 433 -14.95 -12.66 -23.57
N ALA A 434 -14.73 -12.33 -24.83
CA ALA A 434 -14.01 -13.19 -25.75
C ALA A 434 -12.57 -13.45 -25.25
N TRP A 435 -11.85 -12.40 -24.81
CA TRP A 435 -10.52 -12.53 -24.23
C TRP A 435 -10.50 -13.41 -22.96
N VAL A 436 -11.43 -13.18 -22.02
CA VAL A 436 -11.53 -13.97 -20.78
C VAL A 436 -11.75 -15.45 -21.08
N ASN A 437 -12.52 -15.79 -22.12
CA ASN A 437 -12.95 -17.15 -22.40
C ASN A 437 -12.06 -17.92 -23.40
N THR A 438 -11.28 -17.23 -24.24
CA THR A 438 -10.55 -17.86 -25.36
C THR A 438 -9.04 -17.61 -25.39
N SER A 439 -8.50 -16.72 -24.56
CA SER A 439 -7.06 -16.42 -24.53
C SER A 439 -6.26 -17.42 -23.70
N SER A 440 -4.92 -17.31 -23.71
CA SER A 440 -4.06 -18.05 -22.77
C SER A 440 -4.28 -17.65 -21.30
N ALA A 441 -4.97 -16.53 -21.03
CA ALA A 441 -5.40 -16.14 -19.69
C ALA A 441 -6.70 -16.83 -19.26
N SER A 442 -7.30 -17.72 -20.06
CA SER A 442 -8.58 -18.34 -19.71
C SER A 442 -8.49 -19.37 -18.58
N TYR A 443 -9.61 -19.54 -17.88
CA TYR A 443 -9.75 -20.48 -16.77
C TYR A 443 -9.92 -21.92 -17.28
N THR A 444 -8.81 -22.56 -17.68
CA THR A 444 -8.83 -23.88 -18.33
C THR A 444 -7.73 -24.80 -17.81
N GLY A 445 -7.82 -26.08 -18.15
CA GLY A 445 -6.83 -27.11 -17.77
C GLY A 445 -7.09 -27.74 -16.40
N THR A 446 -6.04 -28.34 -15.84
CA THR A 446 -6.09 -28.99 -14.52
C THR A 446 -6.25 -27.97 -13.40
N SER A 447 -6.58 -28.43 -12.18
CA SER A 447 -6.64 -27.54 -11.01
C SER A 447 -5.33 -26.78 -10.78
N ALA A 448 -4.19 -27.43 -10.98
CA ALA A 448 -2.88 -26.78 -10.91
C ALA A 448 -2.71 -25.67 -11.98
N ASN A 449 -3.19 -25.90 -13.21
CA ASN A 449 -3.14 -24.87 -14.26
C ASN A 449 -4.06 -23.68 -13.92
N LYS A 450 -5.27 -23.96 -13.42
CA LYS A 450 -6.24 -22.93 -13.01
C LYS A 450 -5.70 -22.07 -11.87
N LEU A 451 -5.11 -22.70 -10.85
CA LEU A 451 -4.48 -21.98 -9.73
C LEU A 451 -3.28 -21.15 -10.19
N ALA A 452 -2.42 -21.70 -11.05
CA ALA A 452 -1.32 -20.93 -11.65
C ALA A 452 -1.83 -19.69 -12.39
N ASN A 453 -2.89 -19.82 -13.18
CA ASN A 453 -3.52 -18.69 -13.87
C ASN A 453 -4.12 -17.67 -12.90
N ILE A 454 -4.83 -18.11 -11.85
CA ILE A 454 -5.34 -17.21 -10.80
C ILE A 454 -4.19 -16.41 -10.18
N TYR A 455 -3.09 -17.07 -9.79
CA TYR A 455 -1.96 -16.41 -9.15
C TYR A 455 -1.23 -15.45 -10.09
N THR A 456 -0.97 -15.86 -11.33
CA THR A 456 -0.33 -15.02 -12.34
C THR A 456 -1.19 -13.81 -12.69
N GLN A 457 -2.51 -13.97 -12.86
CA GLN A 457 -3.39 -12.84 -13.17
C GLN A 457 -3.57 -11.86 -12.00
N LYS A 458 -3.49 -12.36 -10.76
CA LYS A 458 -3.39 -11.50 -9.57
C LYS A 458 -2.11 -10.70 -9.55
N TRP A 459 -0.98 -11.32 -9.86
CA TRP A 459 0.30 -10.63 -9.99
C TRP A 459 0.27 -9.55 -11.09
N VAL A 460 -0.32 -9.84 -12.27
CA VAL A 460 -0.53 -8.83 -13.31
C VAL A 460 -1.41 -7.67 -12.82
N HIS A 461 -2.51 -7.98 -12.12
CA HIS A 461 -3.44 -6.96 -11.63
C HIS A 461 -2.82 -6.03 -10.57
N LEU A 462 -1.99 -6.56 -9.67
CA LEU A 462 -1.32 -5.75 -8.64
C LEU A 462 -0.30 -4.80 -9.27
N GLY A 463 0.45 -5.28 -10.26
CA GLY A 463 1.38 -4.47 -11.06
C GLY A 463 2.36 -3.65 -10.22
N VAL A 464 2.87 -2.56 -10.82
CA VAL A 464 3.90 -1.72 -10.18
C VAL A 464 3.39 -0.98 -8.93
N LEU A 465 2.12 -0.55 -8.94
CA LEU A 465 1.55 0.29 -7.87
C LEU A 465 1.24 -0.48 -6.59
N GLN A 466 1.12 -1.81 -6.65
CA GLN A 466 0.90 -2.66 -5.48
C GLN A 466 2.00 -3.72 -5.33
N SER A 467 3.24 -3.36 -5.68
CA SER A 467 4.39 -4.26 -5.68
C SER A 467 4.62 -4.97 -4.32
N THR A 468 4.33 -4.31 -3.19
CA THR A 468 4.41 -4.95 -1.85
C THR A 468 3.49 -6.17 -1.74
N GLU A 469 2.24 -6.05 -2.17
CA GLU A 469 1.28 -7.17 -2.17
C GLU A 469 1.68 -8.23 -3.21
N ALA A 470 2.20 -7.80 -4.37
CA ALA A 470 2.67 -8.72 -5.41
C ALA A 470 3.86 -9.57 -4.92
N TRP A 471 4.80 -8.96 -4.19
CA TRP A 471 5.93 -9.68 -3.60
C TRP A 471 5.50 -10.64 -2.49
N SER A 472 4.52 -10.25 -1.67
CA SER A 472 3.96 -11.16 -0.68
C SER A 472 3.22 -12.34 -1.33
N GLU A 473 2.45 -12.11 -2.40
CA GLU A 473 1.75 -13.19 -3.12
C GLU A 473 2.72 -14.09 -3.89
N TYR A 474 3.77 -13.53 -4.49
CA TYR A 474 4.83 -14.31 -5.13
C TYR A 474 5.53 -15.22 -4.12
N ARG A 475 5.92 -14.71 -2.95
CA ARG A 475 6.53 -15.52 -1.88
C ARG A 475 5.58 -16.58 -1.31
N ARG A 476 4.27 -16.32 -1.29
CA ARG A 476 3.25 -17.27 -0.81
C ARG A 476 2.98 -18.39 -1.80
N THR A 477 2.90 -18.06 -3.08
CA THR A 477 2.37 -18.96 -4.12
C THR A 477 3.46 -19.57 -4.99
N GLY A 478 4.61 -18.90 -5.13
CA GLY A 478 5.65 -19.23 -6.10
C GLY A 478 5.31 -18.82 -7.54
N PHE A 479 4.20 -18.10 -7.75
CA PHE A 479 3.73 -17.70 -9.08
C PHE A 479 3.74 -16.17 -9.28
N PRO A 480 4.00 -15.70 -10.51
CA PRO A 480 4.48 -16.50 -11.66
C PRO A 480 5.87 -17.10 -11.43
N VAL A 481 6.28 -18.06 -12.28
CA VAL A 481 7.62 -18.69 -12.17
C VAL A 481 8.66 -17.73 -12.77
N LEU A 482 9.21 -16.86 -11.93
CA LEU A 482 10.13 -15.80 -12.32
C LEU A 482 11.58 -16.28 -12.40
N THR A 483 12.32 -15.77 -13.38
CA THR A 483 13.77 -15.99 -13.52
C THR A 483 14.54 -14.81 -12.95
N PHE A 484 15.45 -15.04 -12.00
CA PHE A 484 16.31 -14.02 -11.42
C PHE A 484 17.77 -14.25 -11.84
N PRO A 485 18.35 -13.40 -12.69
CA PRO A 485 19.76 -13.49 -13.05
C PRO A 485 20.66 -13.35 -11.82
N SER A 486 21.46 -14.37 -11.52
CA SER A 486 22.35 -14.43 -10.36
C SER A 486 23.82 -14.15 -10.70
N ASP A 487 24.20 -14.27 -11.97
CA ASP A 487 25.57 -14.03 -12.41
C ASP A 487 25.98 -12.55 -12.22
N GLY A 488 27.21 -12.35 -11.74
CA GLY A 488 27.81 -11.03 -11.53
C GLY A 488 27.16 -10.20 -10.42
N LYS A 489 26.37 -10.81 -9.53
CA LYS A 489 25.74 -10.16 -8.39
C LYS A 489 26.70 -10.06 -7.20
N LEU A 490 26.45 -9.10 -6.33
CA LEU A 490 27.20 -8.93 -5.10
C LEU A 490 27.05 -10.17 -4.21
N SER A 491 28.14 -10.66 -3.63
CA SER A 491 28.14 -11.84 -2.76
C SER A 491 27.11 -11.71 -1.63
N GLY A 492 26.20 -12.69 -1.51
CA GLY A 492 25.10 -12.67 -0.54
C GLY A 492 23.82 -11.99 -1.04
N PHE A 493 23.85 -11.44 -2.25
CA PHE A 493 22.76 -10.75 -2.93
C PHE A 493 22.48 -11.36 -4.31
N ASP A 494 22.78 -12.64 -4.51
CA ASP A 494 22.62 -13.35 -5.78
C ASP A 494 21.15 -13.53 -6.19
N THR A 495 20.24 -13.48 -5.21
CA THR A 495 18.79 -13.59 -5.40
C THR A 495 18.04 -12.56 -4.55
N PRO A 496 16.77 -12.26 -4.89
CA PRO A 496 15.89 -11.50 -4.01
C PRO A 496 15.82 -12.11 -2.60
N PRO A 497 15.62 -11.29 -1.56
CA PRO A 497 15.46 -11.80 -0.21
C PRO A 497 14.05 -12.41 -0.01
N THR A 498 13.85 -13.11 1.11
CA THR A 498 12.54 -13.60 1.58
C THR A 498 11.86 -12.61 2.53
N ARG A 499 12.61 -11.64 3.06
CA ARG A 499 12.16 -10.51 3.90
C ARG A 499 13.18 -9.37 3.84
N LEU A 500 12.75 -8.15 4.17
CA LEU A 500 13.67 -7.05 4.43
C LEU A 500 14.32 -7.25 5.81
N ILE A 501 15.57 -6.82 5.96
CA ILE A 501 16.23 -6.80 7.27
C ILE A 501 15.84 -5.54 8.05
N TYR A 502 15.88 -5.62 9.38
CA TYR A 502 15.49 -4.51 10.22
C TYR A 502 16.38 -3.29 9.98
N PRO A 503 15.82 -2.06 10.04
CA PRO A 503 16.60 -0.85 9.83
C PRO A 503 17.70 -0.66 10.87
N GLY A 504 18.73 0.09 10.48
CA GLY A 504 19.91 0.33 11.33
C GLY A 504 19.57 1.00 12.67
N LYS A 505 18.58 1.91 12.71
CA LYS A 505 18.18 2.57 13.96
C LYS A 505 17.63 1.59 14.99
N GLU A 506 16.86 0.57 14.59
CA GLU A 506 16.34 -0.44 15.54
C GLU A 506 17.48 -1.22 16.22
N LYS A 507 18.52 -1.55 15.44
CA LYS A 507 19.69 -2.30 15.94
C LYS A 507 20.48 -1.53 16.99
N ILE A 508 20.43 -0.20 16.94
CA ILE A 508 21.22 0.71 17.78
C ILE A 508 20.38 1.25 18.94
N LEU A 509 19.21 1.83 18.63
CA LEU A 509 18.37 2.56 19.58
C LEU A 509 17.44 1.62 20.39
N ASN A 510 17.08 0.48 19.81
CA ASN A 510 16.23 -0.55 20.43
C ASN A 510 17.01 -1.86 20.67
N ALA A 511 18.32 -1.75 20.91
CA ALA A 511 19.24 -2.89 20.90
C ALA A 511 18.81 -4.06 21.80
N ALA A 512 18.35 -3.79 23.02
CA ALA A 512 17.94 -4.83 23.98
C ALA A 512 16.79 -5.70 23.45
N ASN A 513 15.75 -5.08 22.86
CA ASN A 513 14.65 -5.84 22.27
C ASN A 513 15.02 -6.44 20.92
N TYR A 514 15.86 -5.76 20.13
CA TYR A 514 16.39 -6.30 18.87
C TYR A 514 17.16 -7.62 19.08
N GLN A 515 17.91 -7.76 20.19
CA GLN A 515 18.61 -9.01 20.49
C GLN A 515 17.68 -10.23 20.52
N ALA A 516 16.41 -10.06 20.93
CA ALA A 516 15.44 -11.15 20.97
C ALA A 516 15.03 -11.64 19.56
N VAL A 517 15.20 -10.82 18.53
CA VAL A 517 14.84 -11.13 17.13
C VAL A 517 16.03 -11.19 16.18
N GLN A 518 17.26 -10.88 16.66
CA GLN A 518 18.47 -10.81 15.83
C GLN A 518 18.71 -12.10 15.02
N ALA A 519 18.46 -13.27 15.62
CA ALA A 519 18.62 -14.56 14.94
C ALA A 519 17.67 -14.73 13.74
N LYS A 520 16.52 -14.05 13.74
CA LYS A 520 15.57 -14.03 12.63
C LYS A 520 15.93 -12.98 11.58
N ASP A 521 16.78 -11.99 11.90
CA ASP A 521 17.08 -10.84 11.05
C ASP A 521 18.07 -11.15 9.90
N THR A 522 17.69 -12.09 9.03
CA THR A 522 18.45 -12.45 7.84
C THR A 522 17.62 -12.25 6.58
N ARG A 523 18.29 -12.11 5.44
CA ARG A 523 17.65 -12.02 4.11
C ARG A 523 16.91 -13.30 3.70
N LYS A 524 17.21 -14.44 4.34
CA LYS A 524 16.71 -15.77 3.95
C LYS A 524 15.71 -16.36 4.96
N THR A 525 15.56 -15.73 6.13
CA THR A 525 14.53 -16.15 7.10
C THR A 525 13.15 -15.90 6.48
N LYS A 526 12.31 -16.93 6.47
CA LYS A 526 10.94 -16.85 5.97
C LYS A 526 10.06 -16.09 6.96
N ILE A 527 9.13 -15.28 6.44
CA ILE A 527 7.98 -14.79 7.21
C ILE A 527 7.06 -16.00 7.51
N PHE A 528 6.37 -16.02 8.66
CA PHE A 528 5.68 -17.22 9.16
C PHE A 528 4.67 -17.84 8.20
N TRP A 529 4.06 -17.05 7.31
CA TRP A 529 3.07 -17.53 6.35
C TRP A 529 3.68 -18.07 5.05
N GLN A 530 4.99 -17.92 4.85
CA GLN A 530 5.68 -18.47 3.68
C GLN A 530 5.83 -20.00 3.83
N PRO A 531 5.42 -20.79 2.81
CA PRO A 531 5.52 -22.25 2.83
C PRO A 531 6.97 -22.74 2.81
#